data_AF-A0A5J4QWY5-F1
#
_entry.id   AF-A0A5J4QWY5-F1
#
_cell.length_a   1.000
_cell.length_b   1.000
_cell.length_c   1.000
_cell.angle_alpha   90.00
_cell.angle_beta   90.00
_cell.angle_gamma   90.00
#
_symmetry.space_group_name_H-M   'P 1'
#
loop_
_entity.id
_entity.type
_entity.pdbx_description
1 polymer ?
#
loop_
_entity_poly.entity_id
_entity_poly.type
_entity_poly.pdbx_seq_one_letter_code
_entity_poly.pdbx_strand_id
1 'polypeptide(L)' 'MNFIAIIPARYASTRFPGKPLAMLGGKTVIQRVYEQTAGVIDDVYVATDDGR' A
#
# COMPACT_ATOMS: atom_id res chain seq x y z
N MET A 1 -18.60 3.01 -15.54
CA MET A 1 -17.17 3.38 -15.65
C MET A 1 -16.45 2.55 -14.60
N ASN A 2 -15.50 1.71 -14.99
CA ASN A 2 -14.74 0.92 -14.01
C ASN A 2 -13.50 1.71 -13.62
N PHE A 3 -13.27 1.85 -12.32
CA PHE A 3 -12.11 2.55 -11.77
C PHE A 3 -11.21 1.53 -11.10
N ILE A 4 -9.91 1.62 -11.37
CA ILE A 4 -8.89 0.80 -10.72
C ILE A 4 -8.02 1.73 -9.89
N ALA A 5 -7.80 1.36 -8.62
CA ALA A 5 -6.86 2.04 -7.74
C ALA A 5 -5.54 1.26 -7.69
N ILE A 6 -4.44 1.94 -8.00
CA ILE A 6 -3.09 1.38 -7.89
C ILE A 6 -2.34 2.10 -6.77
N ILE A 7 -1.87 1.34 -5.78
CA ILE A 7 -1.08 1.84 -4.66
C ILE A 7 0.39 1.48 -4.91
N PRO A 8 1.26 2.44 -5.27
CA PRO A 8 2.68 2.17 -5.44
C PRO A 8 3.36 2.00 -4.07
N ALA A 9 4.05 0.88 -3.87
CA ALA A 9 4.79 0.58 -2.65
C ALA A 9 6.18 0.06 -3.01
N ARG A 10 7.23 0.82 -2.64
CA ARG A 10 8.61 0.37 -2.84
C ARG A 10 9.25 -0.02 -1.51
N TYR A 11 9.90 -1.17 -1.45
CA TYR A 11 10.60 -1.57 -0.23
C TYR A 11 11.81 -0.67 0.08
N ALA A 12 12.59 -0.34 -0.96
CA ALA A 12 13.82 0.46 -0.86
C ALA A 12 13.58 1.98 -0.68
N SER A 13 12.71 2.36 0.25
CA SER A 13 12.48 3.76 0.61
C SER A 13 13.72 4.37 1.30
N THR A 14 14.28 5.46 0.75
CA THR A 14 15.53 6.05 1.24
C THR A 14 15.38 6.93 2.50
N ARG A 15 14.27 7.67 2.60
CA ARG A 15 14.01 8.59 3.74
C ARG A 15 13.45 7.87 4.98
N PHE A 16 12.76 6.77 4.75
CA PHE A 16 12.28 5.89 5.82
C PHE A 16 12.34 4.45 5.29
N PRO A 17 13.44 3.74 5.54
CA PRO A 17 13.63 2.35 5.08
C PRO A 17 12.49 1.44 5.49
N GLY A 18 11.99 0.63 4.55
CA GLY A 18 10.89 -0.30 4.82
C GLY A 18 9.55 0.38 5.15
N LYS A 19 9.37 1.67 4.85
CA LYS A 19 8.15 2.43 5.15
C LYS A 19 6.84 1.70 4.87
N PRO A 20 6.63 1.02 3.71
CA PRO A 20 5.38 0.30 3.48
C PRO A 20 5.04 -0.71 4.57
N LEU A 21 6.04 -1.41 5.10
CA LEU A 21 5.90 -2.43 6.14
C LEU A 21 6.07 -1.87 7.56
N ALA A 22 6.39 -0.59 7.71
CA ALA A 22 6.49 0.05 9.02
C ALA A 22 5.14 0.03 9.73
N MET A 23 5.15 -0.25 11.04
CA MET A 23 3.95 -0.26 11.86
C MET A 23 3.49 1.16 12.17
N LEU A 24 2.21 1.44 11.97
CA LEU A 24 1.53 2.69 12.26
C LEU A 24 0.19 2.42 12.93
N GLY A 25 0.16 2.53 14.26
CA GLY A 25 -1.06 2.31 15.06
C GLY A 25 -1.63 0.90 14.89
N GLY A 26 -0.78 -0.13 15.05
CA GLY A 26 -1.19 -1.54 15.02
C GLY A 26 -1.36 -2.19 13.64
N LYS A 27 -1.15 -1.45 12.54
CA LYS A 27 -1.17 -1.96 11.16
C LYS A 27 0.04 -1.47 10.39
N THR A 28 0.46 -2.18 9.34
CA THR A 28 1.50 -1.63 8.45
C THR A 28 0.94 -0.42 7.68
N VAL A 29 1.83 0.49 7.26
CA VAL A 29 1.43 1.65 6.45
C VAL A 29 0.69 1.20 5.19
N ILE A 30 1.21 0.18 4.49
CA ILE A 30 0.59 -0.30 3.24
C ILE A 30 -0.78 -0.94 3.47
N GLN A 31 -0.94 -1.73 4.55
CA GLN A 31 -2.23 -2.32 4.90
C GLN A 31 -3.27 -1.22 5.19
N ARG A 32 -2.89 -0.19 5.94
CA ARG A 32 -3.79 0.92 6.26
C ARG A 32 -4.27 1.64 5.00
N VAL A 33 -3.37 1.92 4.04
CA VAL A 33 -3.76 2.56 2.77
C VAL A 33 -4.68 1.65 1.96
N TYR A 34 -4.33 0.36 1.82
CA TYR A 34 -5.14 -0.62 1.09
C TYR A 34 -6.57 -0.71 1.65
N GLU A 35 -6.73 -0.88 2.96
CA GLU A 35 -8.06 -0.99 3.58
C GLU A 35 -8.91 0.28 3.37
N GLN A 36 -8.30 1.47 3.42
CA GLN A 36 -9.02 2.72 3.18
C GLN A 36 -9.44 2.86 1.71
N THR A 37 -8.58 2.46 0.77
CA THR A 37 -8.90 2.50 -0.66
C THR A 37 -9.95 1.46 -1.04
N ALA A 38 -9.86 0.25 -0.49
CA ALA A 38 -10.84 -0.83 -0.70
C ALA A 38 -12.22 -0.51 -0.12
N GLY A 39 -12.32 0.44 0.81
CA GLY A 39 -13.61 0.97 1.28
C GLY A 39 -14.30 1.92 0.30
N VAL A 40 -13.66 2.28 -0.81
CA VAL A 40 -14.16 3.28 -1.79
C VAL A 40 -14.16 2.75 -3.22
N ILE A 41 -13.17 1.94 -3.60
CA ILE A 41 -13.00 1.36 -4.94
C ILE A 41 -12.86 -0.15 -4.78
N ASP A 42 -13.58 -0.94 -5.59
CA ASP A 42 -13.55 -2.41 -5.51
C ASP A 42 -12.24 -2.99 -6.09
N ASP A 43 -11.76 -2.44 -7.22
CA ASP A 43 -10.54 -2.89 -7.90
C ASP A 43 -9.30 -2.17 -7.36
N VAL A 44 -8.70 -2.71 -6.28
CA VAL A 44 -7.51 -2.14 -5.63
C VAL A 44 -6.32 -3.10 -5.71
N TYR A 45 -5.19 -2.59 -6.18
CA TYR A 45 -3.95 -3.36 -6.30
C TYR A 45 -2.76 -2.59 -5.73
N VAL A 46 -1.85 -3.32 -5.08
CA VAL A 46 -0.55 -2.78 -4.67
C VAL A 46 0.48 -3.13 -5.73
N ALA A 47 1.11 -2.11 -6.32
CA ALA A 47 2.22 -2.28 -7.23
C ALA A 47 3.53 -2.17 -6.45
N THR A 48 4.25 -3.29 -6.34
CA THR A 48 5.49 -3.41 -5.55
C THR A 48 6.62 -4.00 -6.37
N ASP A 49 7.84 -3.59 -6.05
CA ASP A 49 9.09 -4.13 -6.60
C ASP A 49 9.57 -5.38 -5.84
N ASP A 50 9.04 -5.62 -4.64
CA ASP A 50 9.31 -6.81 -3.83
C ASP A 50 8.29 -7.91 -4.11
N GLY A 51 8.77 -9.13 -4.40
CA GLY A 51 7.94 -10.29 -4.76
C GLY A 51 7.64 -11.24 -3.60
N ARG A 52 8.04 -10.91 -2.37
CA ARG A 52 7.68 -11.63 -1.14
C ARG A 52 6.28 -11.23 -0.67
#